data_AF-A0A8T6RX49-F1
#
_entry.id   AF-A0A8T6RX49-F1
#
_cell.length_a   1.000
_cell.length_b   1.000
_cell.length_c   1.000
_cell.angle_alpha   90.00
_cell.angle_beta   90.00
_cell.angle_gamma   90.00
#
_symmetry.space_group_name_H-M   'P 1'
#
loop_
_entity.id
_entity.type
_entity.pdbx_description
1 polymer ?
#
loop_
_entity_poly.entity_id
_entity_poly.type
_entity_poly.pdbx_seq_one_letter_code
_entity_poly.pdbx_strand_id
1 'polypeptide(L)' 'MTSAPVWAADSDDDGVDDSVDAFPNNPYEHKDTDGDGIGDNLDEDADGDGTPDGA' A
#
# COMPACT_ATOMS: atom_id res chain seq x y z
N MET A 1 -12.82 -27.06 -8.62
CA MET A 1 -11.60 -26.28 -8.92
C MET A 1 -11.97 -25.23 -9.96
N THR A 2 -12.74 -24.21 -9.60
CA THR A 2 -13.08 -23.15 -10.55
C THR A 2 -11.95 -22.14 -10.50
N SER A 3 -11.12 -22.11 -11.55
CA SER A 3 -10.23 -21.00 -11.79
C SER A 3 -11.06 -19.73 -11.75
N ALA A 4 -10.89 -18.94 -10.68
CA ALA A 4 -11.42 -17.60 -10.65
C ALA A 4 -10.79 -16.84 -11.83
N PRO A 5 -11.54 -15.94 -12.49
CA PRO A 5 -10.94 -15.08 -13.49
C PRO A 5 -9.80 -14.30 -12.83
N VAL A 6 -8.80 -13.84 -13.58
CA VAL A 6 -7.86 -12.82 -13.08
C VAL A 6 -8.62 -11.49 -12.95
N TRP A 7 -9.61 -11.43 -12.07
CA TRP A 7 -9.87 -10.19 -11.34
C TRP A 7 -8.60 -9.97 -10.53
N ALA A 8 -8.15 -8.72 -10.47
CA ALA A 8 -6.93 -8.40 -9.79
C ALA A 8 -6.93 -9.02 -8.39
N ALA A 9 -5.84 -9.70 -8.04
CA ALA A 9 -5.71 -10.23 -6.71
C ALA A 9 -5.69 -9.04 -5.75
N ASP A 10 -6.50 -9.10 -4.73
CA ASP A 10 -6.54 -8.20 -3.58
C ASP A 10 -6.40 -9.15 -2.39
N SER A 11 -5.16 -9.32 -1.94
CA SER A 11 -4.75 -10.40 -1.04
C SER A 11 -5.12 -10.13 0.42
N ASP A 12 -5.36 -8.87 0.77
CA ASP A 12 -5.77 -8.45 2.11
C ASP A 12 -7.18 -7.84 2.17
N ASP A 13 -7.90 -7.81 1.05
CA ASP A 13 -9.28 -7.32 0.91
C ASP A 13 -9.42 -5.83 1.31
N ASP A 14 -8.40 -5.01 1.05
CA ASP A 14 -8.40 -3.56 1.34
C ASP A 14 -9.02 -2.71 0.21
N GLY A 15 -9.27 -3.34 -0.94
CA GLY A 15 -9.85 -2.73 -2.12
C GLY A 15 -8.83 -2.18 -3.12
N VAL A 16 -7.54 -2.42 -2.90
CA VAL A 16 -6.44 -2.12 -3.81
C VAL A 16 -5.89 -3.42 -4.39
N ASP A 17 -5.64 -3.41 -5.71
CA ASP A 17 -5.08 -4.57 -6.39
C ASP A 17 -3.62 -4.80 -5.95
N ASP A 18 -3.23 -6.05 -5.63
CA ASP A 18 -1.86 -6.50 -5.29
C ASP A 18 -0.78 -6.00 -6.26
N SER A 19 -1.16 -5.68 -7.51
CA SER A 19 -0.24 -5.19 -8.55
C SER A 19 0.16 -3.72 -8.39
N VAL A 20 -0.62 -2.94 -7.64
CA VAL A 20 -0.38 -1.51 -7.36
C VAL A 20 -0.32 -1.22 -5.87
N ASP A 21 -0.58 -2.21 -5.02
CA ASP A 21 -0.43 -2.16 -3.58
C ASP A 21 1.05 -2.34 -3.17
N ALA A 22 1.59 -1.37 -2.41
CA ALA A 22 2.93 -1.44 -1.85
C ALA A 22 3.06 -2.50 -0.74
N PHE A 23 1.96 -2.82 -0.05
CA PHE A 23 1.86 -3.82 1.02
C PHE A 23 0.71 -4.82 0.80
N PRO A 24 0.80 -5.76 -0.17
CA PRO A 24 -0.28 -6.70 -0.55
C PRO A 24 -0.77 -7.70 0.52
N ASN A 25 -0.36 -7.55 1.77
CA ASN A 25 -0.81 -8.41 2.87
C ASN A 25 -1.15 -7.58 4.11
N ASN A 26 -1.25 -6.26 3.99
CA ASN A 26 -1.55 -5.34 5.06
C ASN A 26 -2.77 -4.48 4.71
N PRO A 27 -3.97 -4.83 5.20
CA PRO A 27 -5.21 -4.14 4.81
C PRO A 27 -5.35 -2.71 5.36
N TYR A 28 -4.31 -2.21 6.02
CA TYR A 28 -4.24 -0.87 6.57
C TYR A 28 -3.20 0.01 5.87
N GLU A 29 -2.45 -0.52 4.90
CA GLU A 29 -1.43 0.23 4.16
C GLU A 29 -1.43 -0.24 2.71
N HIS A 30 -1.55 0.69 1.76
CA HIS A 30 -1.42 0.35 0.33
C HIS A 30 -0.42 1.23 -0.42
N LYS A 31 0.13 2.23 0.25
CA LYS A 31 0.93 3.29 -0.36
C LYS A 31 2.23 3.50 0.41
N ASP A 32 3.31 3.66 -0.35
CA ASP A 32 4.67 3.96 0.10
C ASP A 32 5.20 4.99 -0.90
N THR A 33 5.03 6.27 -0.57
CA THR A 33 5.24 7.38 -1.52
C THR A 33 6.71 7.71 -1.74
N ASP A 34 7.53 7.61 -0.69
CA ASP A 34 8.96 7.89 -0.74
C ASP A 34 9.82 6.63 -1.01
N GLY A 35 9.23 5.45 -0.86
CA GLY A 35 9.85 4.16 -1.17
C GLY A 35 10.77 3.66 -0.05
N ASP A 36 10.57 4.09 1.19
CA ASP A 36 11.39 3.70 2.34
C ASP A 36 10.98 2.35 2.97
N GLY A 37 9.81 1.83 2.57
CA GLY A 37 9.23 0.58 3.03
C GLY A 37 8.33 0.69 4.27
N ILE A 38 8.02 1.91 4.71
CA ILE A 38 6.99 2.24 5.70
C ILE A 38 5.76 2.73 4.93
N GLY A 39 4.57 2.27 5.32
CA GLY A 39 3.35 2.72 4.67
C GLY A 39 3.02 4.15 5.04
N ASP A 40 2.44 4.91 4.10
CA ASP A 40 2.06 6.32 4.27
C ASP A 40 1.20 6.56 5.53
N ASN A 41 0.44 5.57 6.07
CA ASN A 41 -0.33 5.80 7.30
C ASN A 41 0.49 5.69 8.59
N LEU A 42 1.69 5.10 8.53
CA LEU A 42 2.64 4.99 9.65
C LEU A 42 3.90 5.83 9.48
N ASP A 43 4.17 6.31 8.27
CA ASP A 43 5.27 7.21 7.99
C ASP A 43 4.98 8.62 8.52
N GLU A 44 5.99 9.25 9.14
CA GLU A 44 5.90 10.63 9.62
C GLU A 44 6.37 11.64 8.56
N ASP A 45 6.99 11.22 7.46
CA ASP A 45 7.51 12.05 6.35
C ASP A 45 7.17 11.37 5.00
N ALA A 46 5.87 11.22 4.72
CA ALA A 46 5.40 10.35 3.64
C ALA A 46 5.90 10.76 2.24
N ASP A 47 6.30 12.02 2.01
CA ASP A 47 6.86 12.44 0.73
C ASP A 47 8.40 12.49 0.68
N GLY A 48 9.06 12.17 1.79
CA GLY A 48 10.51 12.09 1.92
C GLY A 48 11.21 13.42 1.68
N ASP A 49 10.55 14.56 1.92
CA ASP A 49 11.12 15.89 1.72
C ASP A 49 12.03 16.34 2.89
N GLY A 50 12.06 15.56 3.98
CA GLY A 50 12.80 15.85 5.19
C GLY A 50 12.02 16.68 6.21
N THR A 51 10.71 16.85 6.00
CA THR A 51 9.79 17.61 6.84
C THR A 51 8.63 16.70 7.24
N PRO A 52 8.29 16.62 8.55
CA PRO A 52 7.18 15.78 8.96
C PRO A 52 5.84 16.20 8.34
N ASP A 53 4.99 15.22 8.09
CA ASP A 53 3.65 15.39 7.56
C ASP A 53 2.85 16.44 8.35
N GLY A 54 2.34 17.43 7.63
CA GLY A 54 1.49 18.48 8.19
C GLY A 54 2.23 19.62 8.91
N ALA A 55 3.56 19.70 8.79
CA ALA A 55 4.36 20.83 9.28
C ALA A 55 4.39 22.05 8.33
#